data_AF-A0A753AZT5-F1
#
_entry.id   AF-A0A753AZT5-F1
#
_cell.length_a   1.000
_cell.length_b   1.000
_cell.length_c   1.000
_cell.angle_alpha   90.00
_cell.angle_beta   90.00
_cell.angle_gamma   90.00
#
_symmetry.space_group_name_H-M   'P 1'
#
loop_
_entity.id
_entity.type
_entity.pdbx_description
1 polymer ?
#
loop_
_entity_poly.entity_id
_entity_poly.type
_entity_poly.pdbx_seq_one_letter_code
_entity_poly.pdbx_strand_id
1 'polypeptide(L)'
;MTTITIVTAYFDIGRSQWTSQNGFAPRIERTTDEYMTWFSNLAELENDMVIFTSPDLKPRIEEIRRGKPTTIVTLNFNKKFCHIRRRIASIQSDVAFKLRTPVEQRGNPEFLSADYVLLCNLKTYFVNQAIRQGLIKDDMVAWIDFGYCRDSDTTNGIKKWSWPFNKERMHFFTIRRGLKLRTLESVFNCMSGNHVYIIGGVLAGALEKWQEFYRLVWQCQKEALSEGVVDDDQGIFLMCYYYSPDMIKLNYLGKNRWFDLFRCKGKRTIRTFSHNMKILCLHK
;
A
#
# COMPACT_ATOMS: atom_id res chain seq x y z
N MET A 1 -11.80 -9.64 21.28
CA MET A 1 -10.59 -9.51 20.42
C MET A 1 -10.86 -8.40 19.42
N THR A 2 -9.88 -7.54 19.12
CA THR A 2 -10.04 -6.52 18.08
C THR A 2 -10.06 -7.21 16.72
N THR A 3 -11.23 -7.25 16.07
CA THR A 3 -11.38 -7.75 14.71
C THR A 3 -10.93 -6.69 13.71
N ILE A 4 -10.45 -7.11 12.54
CA ILE A 4 -9.90 -6.24 11.51
C ILE A 4 -10.52 -6.65 10.18
N THR A 5 -11.20 -5.73 9.51
CA THR A 5 -11.64 -5.90 8.12
C THR A 5 -10.47 -5.55 7.21
N ILE A 6 -10.16 -6.41 6.24
CA ILE A 6 -9.09 -6.16 5.26
C ILE A 6 -9.71 -5.55 4.01
N VAL A 7 -9.18 -4.41 3.58
CA VAL A 7 -9.51 -3.80 2.29
C VAL A 7 -8.31 -3.98 1.37
N THR A 8 -8.59 -4.38 0.13
CA THR A 8 -7.56 -4.51 -0.91
C THR A 8 -8.14 -4.15 -2.27
N ALA A 9 -7.26 -3.95 -3.26
CA ALA A 9 -7.69 -3.75 -4.63
C ALA A 9 -6.70 -4.35 -5.63
N TYR A 10 -7.24 -4.81 -6.75
CA TYR A 10 -6.44 -5.23 -7.89
C TYR A 10 -7.11 -4.79 -9.19
N PHE A 11 -6.31 -4.18 -10.06
CA PHE A 11 -6.71 -3.82 -11.41
C PHE A 11 -5.55 -4.17 -12.32
N ASP A 12 -5.82 -4.83 -13.43
CA ASP A 12 -4.78 -5.06 -14.43
C ASP A 12 -4.45 -3.75 -15.14
N ILE A 13 -3.26 -3.22 -14.84
CA ILE A 13 -2.70 -2.00 -15.44
C ILE A 13 -1.69 -2.31 -16.55
N GLY A 14 -1.67 -3.56 -17.04
CA GLY A 14 -0.80 -3.99 -18.13
C GLY A 14 0.65 -4.29 -17.73
N ARG A 15 0.90 -4.65 -16.46
CA ARG A 15 2.25 -4.96 -15.97
C ARG A 15 2.89 -6.19 -16.61
N SER A 16 2.09 -7.08 -17.23
CA SER A 16 2.59 -8.21 -18.01
C SER A 16 3.35 -7.75 -19.27
N GLN A 17 3.16 -6.50 -19.69
CA GLN A 17 3.86 -5.92 -20.83
C GLN A 17 5.12 -5.16 -20.43
N TRP A 18 5.50 -5.12 -19.15
CA TRP A 18 6.70 -4.42 -18.69
C TRP A 18 7.95 -5.28 -18.81
N THR A 19 8.18 -5.79 -20.01
CA THR A 19 9.27 -6.70 -20.36
C THR A 19 10.50 -5.93 -20.84
N SER A 20 11.66 -6.58 -20.85
CA SER A 20 12.89 -6.03 -21.45
C SER A 20 12.72 -5.65 -22.92
N GLN A 21 11.91 -6.41 -23.67
CA GLN A 21 11.59 -6.14 -25.07
C GLN A 21 10.83 -4.83 -25.25
N ASN A 22 10.03 -4.45 -24.25
CA ASN A 22 9.29 -3.18 -24.23
C ASN A 22 10.05 -2.06 -23.51
N GLY A 23 11.35 -2.23 -23.25
CA GLY A 23 12.22 -1.20 -22.67
C GLY A 23 12.15 -1.07 -21.15
N PHE A 24 11.58 -2.06 -20.46
CA PHE A 24 11.46 -2.06 -18.99
C PHE A 24 12.53 -2.93 -18.33
N ALA A 25 12.79 -2.70 -17.05
CA ALA A 25 13.67 -3.58 -16.27
C ALA A 25 13.03 -4.97 -16.09
N PRO A 26 13.78 -6.09 -16.21
CA PRO A 26 13.21 -7.45 -16.08
C PRO A 26 12.43 -7.70 -14.78
N ARG A 27 12.81 -6.99 -13.71
CA ARG A 27 12.28 -7.21 -12.36
C ARG A 27 10.88 -6.64 -12.12
N ILE A 28 10.34 -5.82 -13.02
CA ILE A 28 9.07 -5.09 -12.80
C ILE A 28 7.87 -5.66 -13.56
N GLU A 29 8.07 -6.59 -14.49
CA GLU A 29 7.01 -7.37 -15.12
C GLU A 29 6.21 -8.13 -14.06
N ARG A 30 4.89 -8.02 -14.10
CA ARG A 30 3.99 -8.78 -13.22
C ARG A 30 2.72 -9.15 -13.95
N THR A 31 2.36 -10.41 -13.92
CA THR A 31 1.15 -10.96 -14.54
C THR A 31 -0.02 -10.96 -13.57
N THR A 32 -1.23 -11.00 -14.14
CA THR A 32 -2.45 -11.20 -13.34
C THR A 32 -2.42 -12.54 -12.59
N ASP A 33 -1.82 -13.58 -13.16
CA ASP A 33 -1.70 -14.88 -12.51
C ASP A 33 -0.78 -14.87 -11.28
N GLU A 34 0.33 -14.15 -11.34
CA GLU A 34 1.19 -13.94 -10.16
C GLU A 34 0.43 -13.23 -9.03
N TYR A 35 -0.30 -12.15 -9.36
CA TYR A 35 -1.09 -11.42 -8.37
C TYR A 35 -2.20 -12.28 -7.76
N MET A 36 -2.85 -13.12 -8.57
CA MET A 36 -3.90 -14.04 -8.09
C MET A 36 -3.31 -15.15 -7.20
N THR A 37 -2.10 -15.62 -7.51
CA THR A 37 -1.36 -16.56 -6.66
C THR A 37 -1.02 -15.93 -5.31
N TRP A 38 -0.48 -14.73 -5.30
CA TRP A 38 -0.16 -14.02 -4.06
C TRP A 38 -1.40 -13.65 -3.25
N PHE A 39 -2.48 -13.27 -3.93
CA PHE A 39 -3.75 -13.03 -3.27
C PHE A 39 -4.33 -14.32 -2.67
N SER A 40 -4.16 -15.47 -3.31
CA SER A 40 -4.60 -16.75 -2.75
C SER A 40 -3.97 -17.03 -1.39
N ASN A 41 -2.69 -16.68 -1.21
CA ASN A 41 -2.02 -16.76 0.10
C ASN A 41 -2.63 -15.79 1.13
N LEU A 42 -2.94 -14.54 0.75
CA LEU A 42 -3.61 -13.59 1.63
C LEU A 42 -5.05 -14.03 1.97
N ALA A 43 -5.74 -14.59 0.98
CA ALA A 43 -7.12 -15.05 1.05
C ALA A 43 -7.32 -16.27 1.94
N GLU A 44 -6.24 -16.93 2.38
CA GLU A 44 -6.27 -17.94 3.44
C GLU A 44 -6.88 -17.38 4.73
N LEU A 45 -6.65 -16.09 5.03
CA LEU A 45 -7.19 -15.43 6.22
C LEU A 45 -8.73 -15.45 6.25
N GLU A 46 -9.31 -15.81 7.38
CA GLU A 46 -10.76 -15.83 7.64
C GLU A 46 -11.33 -14.44 8.01
N ASN A 47 -10.52 -13.38 7.87
CA ASN A 47 -10.97 -12.00 8.04
C ASN A 47 -12.04 -11.64 7.01
N ASP A 48 -12.96 -10.75 7.40
CA ASP A 48 -13.84 -10.07 6.48
C ASP A 48 -12.98 -9.26 5.48
N MET A 49 -13.30 -9.38 4.19
CA MET A 49 -12.58 -8.68 3.13
C MET A 49 -13.50 -7.82 2.28
N VAL A 50 -13.05 -6.60 1.96
CA VAL A 50 -13.65 -5.77 0.92
C VAL A 50 -12.63 -5.61 -0.21
N ILE A 51 -12.98 -6.03 -1.41
CA ILE A 51 -12.06 -6.13 -2.55
C ILE A 51 -12.57 -5.26 -3.70
N PHE A 52 -11.76 -4.30 -4.13
CA PHE A 52 -12.06 -3.47 -5.30
C PHE A 52 -11.35 -4.02 -6.54
N THR A 53 -12.09 -4.19 -7.65
CA THR A 53 -11.53 -4.80 -8.86
C THR A 53 -12.29 -4.39 -10.12
N SER A 54 -11.79 -4.79 -11.30
CA SER A 54 -12.55 -4.70 -12.56
C SER A 54 -13.58 -5.84 -12.67
N PRO A 55 -14.69 -5.65 -13.43
CA PRO A 55 -15.75 -6.66 -13.57
C PRO A 55 -15.27 -8.03 -14.08
N ASP A 56 -14.30 -8.06 -14.98
CA ASP A 56 -13.75 -9.27 -15.60
C ASP A 56 -12.95 -10.15 -14.60
N LEU A 57 -12.36 -9.55 -13.57
CA LEU A 57 -11.57 -10.28 -12.56
C LEU A 57 -12.40 -10.78 -11.38
N LYS A 58 -13.64 -10.29 -11.23
CA LYS A 58 -14.52 -10.63 -10.11
C LYS A 58 -14.75 -12.14 -9.96
N PRO A 59 -15.12 -12.92 -10.99
CA PRO A 59 -15.40 -14.35 -10.82
C PRO A 59 -14.22 -15.14 -10.25
N ARG A 60 -12.99 -14.79 -10.67
CA ARG A 60 -11.78 -15.44 -10.17
C ARG A 60 -11.51 -15.12 -8.70
N ILE A 61 -11.77 -13.88 -8.27
CA ILE A 61 -11.63 -13.48 -6.87
C ILE A 61 -12.71 -14.13 -6.00
N GLU A 62 -13.95 -14.25 -6.51
CA GLU A 62 -15.03 -14.99 -5.84
C GLU A 62 -14.64 -16.46 -5.61
N GLU A 63 -14.00 -17.09 -6.60
CA GLU A 63 -13.51 -18.45 -6.47
C GLU A 63 -12.47 -18.59 -5.35
N ILE A 64 -11.44 -17.73 -5.37
CA ILE A 64 -10.37 -17.74 -4.36
C ILE A 64 -10.92 -17.53 -2.94
N ARG A 65 -12.00 -16.75 -2.79
CA ARG A 65 -12.64 -16.42 -1.51
C ARG A 65 -13.92 -17.20 -1.23
N ARG A 66 -14.19 -18.26 -1.99
CA ARG A 66 -15.41 -19.07 -1.86
C ARG A 66 -15.59 -19.53 -0.41
N GLY A 67 -16.79 -19.29 0.14
CA GLY A 67 -17.15 -19.66 1.51
C GLY A 67 -16.59 -18.77 2.62
N LYS A 68 -15.90 -17.67 2.31
CA LYS A 68 -15.35 -16.72 3.30
C LYS A 68 -16.03 -15.36 3.21
N PRO A 69 -16.21 -14.63 4.33
CA PRO A 69 -16.87 -13.32 4.33
C PRO A 69 -16.12 -12.32 3.45
N THR A 70 -16.73 -11.97 2.32
CA THR A 70 -16.10 -11.15 1.27
C THR A 70 -17.16 -10.31 0.57
N THR A 71 -16.85 -9.03 0.37
CA THR A 71 -17.62 -8.13 -0.49
C THR A 71 -16.72 -7.65 -1.62
N ILE A 72 -17.13 -7.88 -2.86
CA ILE A 72 -16.38 -7.45 -4.05
C ILE A 72 -17.11 -6.28 -4.72
N VAL A 73 -16.42 -5.16 -4.85
CA VAL A 73 -16.93 -3.94 -5.48
C VAL A 73 -16.22 -3.77 -6.83
N THR A 74 -16.98 -3.81 -7.92
CA THR A 74 -16.42 -3.66 -9.26
C THR A 74 -16.52 -2.23 -9.77
N LEU A 75 -15.51 -1.78 -10.50
CA LEU A 75 -15.53 -0.50 -11.19
C LEU A 75 -14.60 -0.50 -12.42
N ASN A 76 -14.89 0.38 -13.38
CA ASN A 76 -13.97 0.64 -14.49
C ASN A 76 -12.93 1.69 -14.07
N PHE A 77 -11.73 1.22 -13.74
CA PHE A 77 -10.62 2.04 -13.22
C PHE A 77 -10.26 3.19 -14.17
N ASN A 78 -9.99 2.86 -15.43
CA ASN A 78 -9.58 3.81 -16.46
C ASN A 78 -10.63 4.89 -16.71
N LYS A 79 -11.92 4.52 -16.72
CA LYS A 79 -13.01 5.47 -16.92
C LYS A 79 -13.18 6.38 -15.70
N LYS A 80 -13.20 5.81 -14.50
CA LYS A 80 -13.51 6.54 -13.26
C LYS A 80 -12.46 7.58 -12.90
N PHE A 81 -11.18 7.28 -13.14
CA PHE A 81 -10.06 8.11 -12.70
C PHE A 81 -9.32 8.77 -13.86
N CYS A 82 -9.94 8.86 -15.04
CA CYS A 82 -9.29 9.32 -16.27
C CYS A 82 -8.64 10.72 -16.13
N HIS A 83 -9.27 11.64 -15.41
CA HIS A 83 -8.75 13.01 -15.23
C HIS A 83 -7.48 13.04 -14.39
N ILE A 84 -7.47 12.34 -13.26
CA ILE A 84 -6.28 12.25 -12.38
C ILE A 84 -5.15 11.52 -13.12
N ARG A 85 -5.47 10.43 -13.82
CA ARG A 85 -4.51 9.72 -14.66
C ARG A 85 -3.84 10.63 -15.68
N ARG A 86 -4.62 11.42 -16.42
CA ARG A 86 -4.08 12.38 -17.41
C ARG A 86 -3.18 13.42 -16.75
N ARG A 87 -3.55 13.91 -15.56
CA ARG A 87 -2.71 14.86 -14.82
C ARG A 87 -1.37 14.24 -14.42
N ILE A 88 -1.36 13.02 -13.89
CA ILE A 88 -0.12 12.28 -13.56
C ILE A 88 0.73 12.07 -14.81
N ALA A 89 0.12 11.59 -15.91
CA ALA A 89 0.83 11.35 -17.17
C ALA A 89 1.44 12.63 -17.77
N SER A 90 0.76 13.77 -17.61
CA SER A 90 1.27 15.09 -18.02
C SER A 90 2.52 15.47 -17.23
N ILE A 91 2.55 15.21 -15.92
CA ILE A 91 3.72 15.49 -15.08
C ILE A 91 4.86 14.53 -15.40
N GLN A 92 4.59 13.23 -15.53
CA GLN A 92 5.63 12.23 -15.89
C GLN A 92 6.26 12.53 -17.25
N SER A 93 5.51 13.14 -18.17
CA SER A 93 6.02 13.56 -19.49
C SER A 93 6.82 14.85 -19.48
N ASP A 94 6.67 15.68 -18.44
CA ASP A 94 7.27 17.02 -18.33
C ASP A 94 8.81 16.97 -18.23
N VAL A 95 9.47 17.91 -18.92
CA VAL A 95 10.93 17.96 -19.00
C VAL A 95 11.55 18.34 -17.66
N ALA A 96 10.98 19.32 -16.94
CA ALA A 96 11.50 19.74 -15.64
C ALA A 96 11.34 18.64 -14.59
N PHE A 97 10.25 17.87 -14.64
CA PHE A 97 10.10 16.67 -13.81
C PHE A 97 11.19 15.64 -14.10
N LYS A 98 11.37 15.25 -15.36
CA LYS A 98 12.41 14.28 -15.78
C LYS A 98 13.83 14.70 -15.41
N LEU A 99 14.14 16.00 -15.52
CA LEU A 99 15.45 16.55 -15.17
C LEU A 99 15.72 16.50 -13.66
N ARG A 100 14.68 16.66 -12.83
CA ARG A 100 14.78 16.53 -11.36
C ARG A 100 14.86 15.07 -10.89
N THR A 101 14.37 14.11 -11.68
CA THR A 101 14.47 12.68 -11.36
C THR A 101 15.89 12.15 -11.64
N PRO A 102 16.58 11.61 -10.61
CA PRO A 102 17.89 10.95 -10.79
C PRO A 102 17.82 9.84 -11.83
N VAL A 103 18.86 9.72 -12.66
CA VAL A 103 18.88 8.81 -13.83
C VAL A 103 18.60 7.37 -13.43
N GLU A 104 19.18 6.93 -12.32
CA GLU A 104 19.04 5.59 -11.75
C GLU A 104 17.62 5.26 -11.28
N GLN A 105 16.78 6.27 -11.00
CA GLN A 105 15.40 6.08 -10.57
C GLN A 105 14.40 6.04 -11.73
N ARG A 106 14.76 6.59 -12.90
CA ARG A 106 13.85 6.70 -14.06
C ARG A 106 13.30 5.36 -14.56
N GLY A 107 13.98 4.25 -14.24
CA GLY A 107 13.55 2.89 -14.57
C GLY A 107 12.48 2.31 -13.63
N ASN A 108 12.08 3.02 -12.58
CA ASN A 108 11.09 2.51 -11.64
C ASN A 108 9.64 2.79 -12.09
N PRO A 109 8.67 1.95 -11.71
CA PRO A 109 7.27 2.08 -12.13
C PRO A 109 6.63 3.45 -11.86
N GLU A 110 6.99 4.11 -10.75
CA GLU A 110 6.47 5.41 -10.34
C GLU A 110 6.82 6.55 -11.32
N PHE A 111 7.84 6.38 -12.14
CA PHE A 111 8.23 7.34 -13.19
C PHE A 111 7.79 6.92 -14.59
N LEU A 112 7.39 5.66 -14.77
CA LEU A 112 7.10 5.07 -16.08
C LEU A 112 5.61 4.87 -16.35
N SER A 113 4.78 4.75 -15.31
CA SER A 113 3.36 4.42 -15.46
C SER A 113 2.47 5.31 -14.61
N ALA A 114 1.61 6.08 -15.27
CA ALA A 114 0.58 6.89 -14.61
C ALA A 114 -0.46 6.00 -13.91
N ASP A 115 -0.77 4.84 -14.48
CA ASP A 115 -1.71 3.88 -13.90
C ASP A 115 -1.16 3.26 -12.61
N TYR A 116 0.15 2.98 -12.55
CA TYR A 116 0.81 2.50 -11.34
C TYR A 116 0.74 3.53 -10.21
N VAL A 117 1.19 4.75 -10.48
CA VAL A 117 1.16 5.86 -9.51
C VAL A 117 -0.26 6.10 -9.02
N LEU A 118 -1.23 6.14 -9.93
CA LEU A 118 -2.63 6.33 -9.59
C LEU A 118 -3.15 5.20 -8.69
N LEU A 119 -2.91 3.93 -9.04
CA LEU A 119 -3.39 2.80 -8.26
C LEU A 119 -2.80 2.79 -6.84
N CYS A 120 -1.48 3.01 -6.72
CA CYS A 120 -0.83 3.13 -5.42
C CYS A 120 -1.44 4.27 -4.59
N ASN A 121 -1.75 5.40 -5.21
CA ASN A 121 -2.33 6.56 -4.53
C ASN A 121 -3.83 6.42 -4.17
N LEU A 122 -4.54 5.41 -4.68
CA LEU A 122 -5.97 5.20 -4.42
C LEU A 122 -6.26 4.31 -3.21
N LYS A 123 -5.24 3.81 -2.51
CA LYS A 123 -5.40 2.90 -1.34
C LYS A 123 -6.34 3.47 -0.28
N THR A 124 -6.09 4.71 0.14
CA THR A 124 -6.89 5.41 1.15
C THR A 124 -8.30 5.73 0.66
N TYR A 125 -8.45 6.00 -0.64
CA TYR A 125 -9.74 6.18 -1.30
C TYR A 125 -10.57 4.90 -1.22
N PHE A 126 -10.01 3.72 -1.53
CA PHE A 126 -10.74 2.45 -1.47
C PHE A 126 -11.19 2.10 -0.05
N VAL A 127 -10.30 2.28 0.94
CA VAL A 127 -10.68 2.09 2.35
C VAL A 127 -11.84 3.01 2.73
N ASN A 128 -11.75 4.30 2.39
CA ASN A 128 -12.81 5.26 2.72
C ASN A 128 -14.10 5.05 1.93
N GLN A 129 -14.03 4.48 0.73
CA GLN A 129 -15.22 4.04 -0.01
C GLN A 129 -15.91 2.89 0.71
N ALA A 130 -15.16 1.88 1.17
CA ALA A 130 -15.72 0.77 1.93
C ALA A 130 -16.39 1.23 3.23
N ILE A 131 -15.75 2.17 3.95
CA ILE A 131 -16.31 2.77 5.17
C ILE A 131 -17.61 3.53 4.85
N ARG A 132 -17.60 4.43 3.84
CA ARG A 132 -18.78 5.24 3.47
C ARG A 132 -19.96 4.42 2.99
N GLN A 133 -19.71 3.27 2.38
CA GLN A 133 -20.75 2.35 1.90
C GLN A 133 -21.25 1.41 3.00
N GLY A 134 -20.76 1.52 4.24
CA GLY A 134 -21.17 0.65 5.36
C GLY A 134 -20.71 -0.80 5.20
N LEU A 135 -19.66 -1.06 4.42
CA LEU A 135 -19.16 -2.41 4.15
C LEU A 135 -18.22 -2.93 5.24
N ILE A 136 -17.80 -2.05 6.15
CA ILE A 136 -16.90 -2.37 7.25
C ILE A 136 -17.73 -2.65 8.50
N LYS A 137 -17.55 -3.85 9.08
CA LYS A 137 -18.26 -4.29 10.29
C LYS A 137 -17.42 -4.20 11.55
N ASP A 138 -16.10 -4.17 11.38
CA ASP A 138 -15.14 -4.16 12.48
C ASP A 138 -14.75 -2.74 12.89
N ASP A 139 -14.23 -2.58 14.11
CA ASP A 139 -13.71 -1.30 14.61
C ASP A 139 -12.41 -0.86 13.90
N MET A 140 -11.70 -1.82 13.31
CA MET A 140 -10.41 -1.60 12.67
C MET A 140 -10.46 -2.04 11.21
N VAL A 141 -9.80 -1.24 10.38
CA VAL A 141 -9.60 -1.55 8.96
C VAL A 141 -8.12 -1.55 8.67
N ALA A 142 -7.70 -2.54 7.88
CA ALA A 142 -6.37 -2.54 7.30
C ALA A 142 -6.45 -2.49 5.77
N TRP A 143 -5.64 -1.63 5.17
CA TRP A 143 -5.24 -1.83 3.79
C TRP A 143 -4.15 -2.90 3.75
N ILE A 144 -4.27 -3.90 2.88
CA ILE A 144 -3.18 -4.83 2.55
C ILE A 144 -3.15 -4.96 1.03
N ASP A 145 -1.98 -4.74 0.42
CA ASP A 145 -1.81 -4.90 -1.02
C ASP A 145 -2.24 -6.30 -1.47
N PHE A 146 -2.94 -6.39 -2.60
CA PHE A 146 -3.48 -7.66 -3.12
C PHE A 146 -2.39 -8.72 -3.31
N GLY A 147 -1.19 -8.27 -3.71
CA GLY A 147 0.01 -9.10 -3.86
C GLY A 147 0.97 -9.10 -2.67
N TYR A 148 0.52 -8.77 -1.45
CA TYR A 148 1.40 -8.69 -0.28
C TYR A 148 1.97 -10.05 0.14
N CYS A 149 1.15 -11.10 0.14
CA CYS A 149 1.55 -12.45 0.55
C CYS A 149 2.18 -13.21 -0.62
N ARG A 150 3.47 -12.98 -0.90
CA ARG A 150 4.17 -13.63 -2.03
C ARG A 150 4.38 -15.13 -1.84
N ASP A 151 4.56 -15.54 -0.59
CA ASP A 151 4.75 -16.94 -0.20
C ASP A 151 3.61 -17.37 0.76
N SER A 152 3.25 -18.66 0.76
CA SER A 152 2.24 -19.24 1.66
C SER A 152 2.58 -19.02 3.14
N ASP A 153 3.86 -18.98 3.49
CA ASP A 153 4.34 -18.74 4.85
C ASP A 153 4.22 -17.27 5.32
N THR A 154 3.79 -16.35 4.45
CA THR A 154 3.72 -14.91 4.79
C THR A 154 2.71 -14.66 5.89
N THR A 155 1.56 -15.35 5.90
CA THR A 155 0.54 -15.26 6.95
C THR A 155 1.00 -15.85 8.28
N ASN A 156 2.12 -16.59 8.28
CA ASN A 156 2.73 -17.20 9.46
C ASN A 156 1.73 -18.08 10.25
N GLY A 157 0.88 -18.83 9.53
CA GLY A 157 -0.12 -19.74 10.10
C GLY A 157 -1.28 -19.06 10.84
N ILE A 158 -1.47 -17.75 10.64
CA ILE A 158 -2.62 -17.02 11.19
C ILE A 158 -3.86 -17.40 10.38
N LYS A 159 -4.89 -17.89 11.07
CA LYS A 159 -6.22 -18.11 10.45
C LYS A 159 -7.03 -16.82 10.37
N LYS A 160 -7.22 -16.14 11.50
CA LYS A 160 -7.92 -14.84 11.56
C LYS A 160 -7.00 -13.82 12.22
N TRP A 161 -6.58 -12.83 11.45
CA TRP A 161 -5.67 -11.79 11.92
C TRP A 161 -6.40 -10.82 12.84
N SER A 162 -5.81 -10.60 14.01
CA SER A 162 -6.25 -9.61 14.99
C SER A 162 -5.02 -9.04 15.67
N TRP A 163 -5.01 -7.73 15.89
CA TRP A 163 -3.95 -7.07 16.61
C TRP A 163 -4.49 -5.81 17.32
N PRO A 164 -4.12 -5.56 18.59
CA PRO A 164 -4.60 -4.42 19.35
C PRO A 164 -3.83 -3.15 18.96
N PHE A 165 -4.11 -2.63 17.78
CA PHE A 165 -3.63 -1.33 17.32
C PHE A 165 -4.26 -0.20 18.16
N ASN A 166 -3.54 0.92 18.32
CA ASN A 166 -4.10 2.11 18.96
C ASN A 166 -5.11 2.75 17.98
N LYS A 167 -6.36 2.87 18.41
CA LYS A 167 -7.45 3.43 17.60
C LYS A 167 -7.26 4.92 17.27
N GLU A 168 -6.50 5.66 18.08
CA GLU A 168 -6.26 7.09 17.91
C GLU A 168 -5.24 7.43 16.82
N ARG A 169 -4.55 6.43 16.26
CA ARG A 169 -3.47 6.63 15.28
C ARG A 169 -3.60 5.73 14.06
N MET A 170 -3.09 6.23 12.94
CA MET A 170 -2.78 5.39 11.79
C MET A 170 -1.51 4.59 12.05
N HIS A 171 -1.52 3.31 11.72
CA HIS A 171 -0.39 2.41 11.89
C HIS A 171 0.29 2.15 10.56
N PHE A 172 1.47 2.70 10.43
CA PHE A 172 2.34 2.52 9.26
C PHE A 172 3.45 1.55 9.62
N PHE A 173 4.08 0.98 8.60
CA PHE A 173 5.14 0.00 8.78
C PHE A 173 6.40 0.46 8.08
N THR A 174 7.54 0.25 8.74
CA THR A 174 8.83 0.75 8.24
C THR A 174 9.87 -0.35 8.17
N ILE A 175 10.70 -0.30 7.13
CA ILE A 175 11.80 -1.24 6.90
C ILE A 175 13.18 -0.61 7.13
N ARG A 176 13.21 0.66 7.56
CA ARG A 176 14.40 1.40 7.96
C ARG A 176 14.09 2.23 9.20
N ARG A 177 15.08 2.45 10.06
CA ARG A 177 14.98 3.35 11.22
C ARG A 177 15.51 4.73 10.88
N GLY A 178 15.23 5.69 11.75
CA GLY A 178 15.86 7.01 11.68
C GLY A 178 15.23 7.94 10.66
N LEU A 179 13.96 7.73 10.29
CA LEU A 179 13.22 8.69 9.47
C LEU A 179 13.20 10.05 10.19
N LYS A 180 13.84 11.04 9.57
CA LYS A 180 13.90 12.43 10.05
C LYS A 180 13.51 13.34 8.89
N LEU A 181 12.29 13.84 8.93
CA LEU A 181 11.77 14.81 7.96
C LEU A 181 11.68 16.16 8.67
N ARG A 182 12.59 17.09 8.35
CA ARG A 182 12.65 18.41 9.01
C ARG A 182 12.03 19.51 8.16
N THR A 183 12.07 19.36 6.85
CA THR A 183 11.56 20.33 5.87
C THR A 183 10.81 19.58 4.77
N LEU A 184 9.92 20.27 4.07
CA LEU A 184 9.26 19.71 2.89
C LEU A 184 10.27 19.31 1.80
N GLU A 185 11.35 20.08 1.63
CA GLU A 185 12.46 19.72 0.74
C GLU A 185 13.08 18.36 1.11
N SER A 186 13.25 18.06 2.41
CA SER A 186 13.75 16.74 2.84
C SER A 186 12.80 15.60 2.48
N VAL A 187 11.49 15.88 2.40
CA VAL A 187 10.48 14.93 1.92
C VAL A 187 10.65 14.70 0.42
N PHE A 188 10.69 15.76 -0.38
CA PHE A 188 10.86 15.64 -1.84
C PHE A 188 12.19 15.00 -2.23
N ASN A 189 13.28 15.29 -1.50
CA ASN A 189 14.55 14.61 -1.70
C ASN A 189 14.45 13.09 -1.43
N CYS A 190 13.64 12.67 -0.45
CA CYS A 190 13.38 11.24 -0.23
C CYS A 190 12.55 10.62 -1.37
N MET A 191 11.56 11.33 -1.90
CA MET A 191 10.77 10.88 -3.05
C MET A 191 11.64 10.72 -4.30
N SER A 192 12.33 11.79 -4.71
CA SER A 192 13.17 11.78 -5.92
C SER A 192 14.30 10.76 -5.83
N GLY A 193 14.86 10.52 -4.65
CA GLY A 193 15.88 9.49 -4.42
C GLY A 193 15.35 8.07 -4.19
N ASN A 194 14.03 7.85 -4.19
CA ASN A 194 13.38 6.59 -3.82
C ASN A 194 13.89 6.01 -2.48
N HIS A 195 14.00 6.88 -1.47
CA HIS A 195 14.47 6.52 -0.13
C HIS A 195 13.34 5.89 0.69
N VAL A 196 13.15 4.58 0.52
CA VAL A 196 12.04 3.90 1.19
C VAL A 196 12.26 3.71 2.69
N TYR A 197 11.44 4.39 3.50
CA TYR A 197 11.30 4.15 4.94
C TYR A 197 9.99 3.45 5.27
N ILE A 198 8.88 4.05 4.85
CA ILE A 198 7.51 3.56 5.04
C ILE A 198 7.16 2.66 3.86
N ILE A 199 6.63 1.46 4.14
CA ILE A 199 6.14 0.58 3.07
C ILE A 199 4.69 0.92 2.74
N GLY A 200 4.34 0.87 1.46
CA GLY A 200 2.97 1.05 0.98
C GLY A 200 2.07 -0.18 1.17
N GLY A 201 2.66 -1.34 1.41
CA GLY A 201 1.98 -2.64 1.33
C GLY A 201 0.94 -2.91 2.42
N VAL A 202 0.98 -2.16 3.52
CA VAL A 202 0.04 -2.32 4.63
C VAL A 202 -0.11 -1.03 5.43
N LEU A 203 -1.35 -0.73 5.81
CA LEU A 203 -1.73 0.32 6.75
C LEU A 203 -2.86 -0.20 7.63
N ALA A 204 -2.95 0.24 8.88
CA ALA A 204 -4.09 -0.10 9.75
C ALA A 204 -4.56 1.10 10.57
N GLY A 205 -5.85 1.17 10.87
CA GLY A 205 -6.43 2.28 11.63
C GLY A 205 -7.90 2.05 11.96
N ALA A 206 -8.41 2.81 12.93
CA ALA A 206 -9.84 2.84 13.21
C ALA A 206 -10.59 3.61 12.10
N LEU A 207 -11.90 3.43 12.00
CA LEU A 207 -12.72 4.01 10.93
C LEU A 207 -12.61 5.53 10.88
N GLU A 208 -12.78 6.20 12.03
CA GLU A 208 -12.66 7.66 12.15
C GLU A 208 -11.27 8.14 11.74
N LYS A 209 -10.24 7.42 12.17
CA LYS A 209 -8.84 7.75 11.86
C LYS A 209 -8.53 7.60 10.37
N TRP A 210 -9.12 6.61 9.70
CA TRP A 210 -9.04 6.47 8.24
C TRP A 210 -9.70 7.63 7.49
N GLN A 211 -10.78 8.21 8.02
CA GLN A 211 -11.44 9.37 7.43
C GLN A 211 -10.61 10.65 7.61
N GLU A 212 -10.06 10.88 8.80
CA GLU A 212 -9.09 11.96 9.03
C GLU A 212 -7.88 11.83 8.11
N PHE A 213 -7.29 10.64 8.07
CA PHE A 213 -6.10 10.36 7.27
C PHE A 213 -6.37 10.53 5.77
N TYR A 214 -7.55 10.17 5.28
CA TYR A 214 -7.90 10.38 3.87
C TYR A 214 -7.95 11.84 3.47
N ARG A 215 -8.38 12.74 4.36
CA ARG A 215 -8.34 14.19 4.10
C ARG A 215 -6.90 14.68 3.99
N LEU A 216 -6.02 14.22 4.89
CA LEU A 216 -4.59 14.55 4.86
C LEU A 216 -3.91 14.04 3.58
N VAL A 217 -4.16 12.79 3.20
CA VAL A 217 -3.64 12.20 1.96
C VAL A 217 -4.10 12.99 0.74
N TRP A 218 -5.38 13.36 0.68
CA TRP A 218 -5.92 14.18 -0.41
C TRP A 218 -5.25 15.56 -0.50
N GLN A 219 -4.97 16.20 0.64
CA GLN A 219 -4.22 17.45 0.67
C GLN A 219 -2.80 17.28 0.13
N CYS A 220 -2.07 16.27 0.61
CA CYS A 220 -0.70 15.99 0.16
C CYS A 220 -0.64 15.65 -1.33
N GLN A 221 -1.59 14.86 -1.84
CA GLN A 221 -1.69 14.54 -3.26
C GLN A 221 -1.95 15.78 -4.11
N LYS A 222 -2.84 16.68 -3.66
CA LYS A 222 -3.10 17.94 -4.38
C LYS A 222 -1.87 18.84 -4.42
N GLU A 223 -1.16 18.97 -3.31
CA GLU A 223 0.05 19.76 -3.20
C GLU A 223 1.18 19.22 -4.09
N ALA A 224 1.44 17.91 -4.05
CA ALA A 224 2.42 17.29 -4.95
C ALA A 224 2.08 17.54 -6.42
N LEU A 225 0.81 17.36 -6.81
CA LEU A 225 0.37 17.60 -8.18
C LEU A 225 0.42 19.08 -8.60
N SER A 226 0.27 20.05 -7.67
CA SER A 226 0.43 21.48 -7.98
C SER A 226 1.89 21.87 -8.17
N GLU A 227 2.81 21.24 -7.43
CA GLU A 227 4.26 21.42 -7.55
C GLU A 227 4.87 20.67 -8.76
N GLY A 228 4.03 19.97 -9.54
CA GLY A 228 4.48 19.17 -10.68
C GLY A 228 5.34 17.98 -10.22
N VAL A 229 5.02 17.40 -9.07
CA VAL A 229 5.66 16.20 -8.50
C VAL A 229 4.67 15.04 -8.52
N VAL A 230 5.16 13.87 -8.89
CA VAL A 230 4.44 12.59 -8.76
C VAL A 230 5.38 11.56 -8.16
N ASP A 231 4.83 10.72 -7.30
CA ASP A 231 5.49 9.57 -6.69
C ASP A 231 4.42 8.53 -6.32
N ASP A 232 4.82 7.32 -5.95
CA ASP A 232 3.91 6.34 -5.40
C ASP A 232 3.39 6.71 -4.00
N ASP A 233 2.66 5.80 -3.37
CA ASP A 233 2.05 6.04 -2.08
C ASP A 233 3.07 6.28 -0.95
N GLN A 234 4.28 5.75 -1.07
CA GLN A 234 5.32 5.90 -0.06
C GLN A 234 5.77 7.36 0.06
N GLY A 235 5.95 8.05 -1.07
CA GLY A 235 6.22 9.49 -1.10
C GLY A 235 5.12 10.30 -0.42
N ILE A 236 3.87 10.07 -0.81
CA ILE A 236 2.73 10.76 -0.21
C ILE A 236 2.61 10.47 1.29
N PHE A 237 2.93 9.26 1.74
CA PHE A 237 2.96 8.91 3.16
C PHE A 237 4.08 9.61 3.93
N LEU A 238 5.21 9.92 3.30
CA LEU A 238 6.24 10.78 3.90
C LEU A 238 5.71 12.21 4.11
N MET A 239 4.97 12.78 3.15
CA MET A 239 4.32 14.10 3.34
C MET A 239 3.32 14.06 4.50
N CYS A 240 2.48 13.03 4.55
CA CYS A 240 1.51 12.87 5.63
C CYS A 240 2.21 12.79 7.00
N TYR A 241 3.30 12.03 7.09
CA TYR A 241 4.09 11.93 8.31
C TYR A 241 4.79 13.24 8.69
N TYR A 242 5.26 14.01 7.71
CA TYR A 242 5.81 15.34 7.92
C TYR A 242 4.76 16.32 8.47
N TYR A 243 3.57 16.34 7.88
CA TYR A 243 2.50 17.28 8.28
C TYR A 243 1.78 16.88 9.57
N SER A 244 1.66 15.59 9.87
CA SER A 244 0.93 15.11 11.04
C SER A 244 1.61 13.89 11.69
N PRO A 245 2.82 14.04 12.25
CA PRO A 245 3.56 12.93 12.85
C PRO A 245 2.82 12.29 14.04
N ASP A 246 2.05 13.07 14.80
CA ASP A 246 1.30 12.56 15.96
C ASP A 246 0.14 11.64 15.57
N MET A 247 -0.45 11.86 14.38
CA MET A 247 -1.51 11.00 13.83
C MET A 247 -0.98 9.62 13.42
N ILE A 248 0.32 9.49 13.15
CA ILE A 248 0.91 8.31 12.52
C ILE A 248 1.88 7.61 13.49
N LYS A 249 1.61 6.34 13.78
CA LYS A 249 2.51 5.45 14.51
C LYS A 249 3.31 4.58 13.54
N LEU A 250 4.62 4.80 13.51
CA LEU A 250 5.55 3.96 12.75
C LEU A 250 5.86 2.65 13.50
N ASN A 251 5.70 1.52 12.82
CA ASN A 251 5.98 0.18 13.34
C ASN A 251 7.13 -0.45 12.55
N TYR A 252 8.30 -0.58 13.18
CA TYR A 252 9.47 -1.15 12.51
C TYR A 252 9.36 -2.67 12.36
N LEU A 253 9.46 -3.15 11.11
CA LEU A 253 9.43 -4.57 10.75
C LEU A 253 10.81 -5.22 10.69
N GLY A 254 11.89 -4.42 10.70
CA GLY A 254 13.24 -4.90 10.45
C GLY A 254 13.79 -4.43 9.11
N LYS A 255 15.13 -4.44 8.99
CA LYS A 255 15.85 -3.93 7.82
C LYS A 255 15.43 -4.73 6.59
N ASN A 256 14.85 -4.06 5.59
CA ASN A 256 14.35 -4.65 4.34
C ASN A 256 13.32 -5.79 4.52
N ARG A 257 12.62 -5.84 5.66
CA ARG A 257 11.59 -6.86 5.93
C ARG A 257 10.21 -6.41 5.45
N TRP A 258 10.02 -6.39 4.13
CA TRP A 258 8.79 -5.89 3.47
C TRP A 258 7.52 -6.69 3.82
N PHE A 259 7.65 -8.00 4.02
CA PHE A 259 6.52 -8.94 4.14
C PHE A 259 6.34 -9.51 5.56
N ASP A 260 7.00 -8.93 6.57
CA ASP A 260 7.02 -9.47 7.94
C ASP A 260 5.85 -8.99 8.82
N LEU A 261 4.81 -8.35 8.26
CA LEU A 261 3.64 -7.86 9.00
C LEU A 261 3.10 -8.91 9.97
N PHE A 262 2.72 -10.08 9.46
CA PHE A 262 2.08 -11.13 10.25
C PHE A 262 3.06 -11.83 11.20
N ARG A 263 4.37 -11.79 10.90
CA ARG A 263 5.41 -12.27 11.84
C ARG A 263 5.54 -11.33 13.03
N CYS A 264 5.51 -10.02 12.81
CA CYS A 264 5.67 -8.99 13.84
C CYS A 264 4.38 -8.71 14.61
N LYS A 265 3.23 -8.76 13.94
CA LYS A 265 1.89 -8.38 14.43
C LYS A 265 0.90 -9.55 14.35
N GLY A 266 1.38 -10.77 14.56
CA GLY A 266 0.58 -11.99 14.58
C GLY A 266 0.17 -12.46 15.98
N LYS A 267 -0.06 -13.76 16.16
CA LYS A 267 -0.30 -14.33 17.50
C LYS A 267 0.88 -14.03 18.42
N ARG A 268 0.61 -13.50 19.62
CA ARG A 268 1.64 -13.26 20.65
C ARG A 268 2.13 -14.60 21.20
N THR A 269 3.08 -15.20 20.52
CA THR A 269 3.76 -16.44 20.90
C THR A 269 5.20 -16.15 21.30
N ILE A 270 5.88 -17.11 21.97
CA ILE A 270 7.32 -17.04 22.22
C ILE A 270 8.09 -16.83 20.91
N ARG A 271 7.64 -17.44 19.80
CA ARG A 271 8.24 -17.28 18.47
C ARG A 271 8.14 -15.83 17.97
N THR A 272 6.97 -15.20 18.11
CA THR A 272 6.77 -13.78 17.74
C THR A 272 7.57 -12.84 18.63
N PHE A 273 7.63 -13.12 19.94
CA PHE A 273 8.46 -12.35 20.86
C PHE A 273 9.95 -12.45 20.51
N SER A 274 10.46 -13.67 20.29
CA SER A 274 11.86 -13.92 19.88
C SER A 274 12.19 -13.24 18.56
N HIS A 275 11.30 -13.28 17.58
CA HIS A 275 11.49 -12.60 16.29
C HIS A 275 11.58 -11.07 16.47
N ASN A 276 10.65 -10.48 17.23
CA ASN A 276 10.69 -9.05 17.53
C ASN A 276 11.95 -8.65 18.32
N MET A 277 12.41 -9.49 19.25
CA MET A 277 13.66 -9.29 19.98
C MET A 277 14.88 -9.35 19.05
N LYS A 278 14.92 -10.27 18.07
CA LYS A 278 15.98 -10.29 17.05
C LYS A 278 16.01 -9.00 16.24
N ILE A 279 14.85 -8.46 15.85
CA ILE A 279 14.75 -7.18 15.14
C ILE A 279 15.28 -6.00 16.00
N LEU A 280 15.08 -6.05 17.31
CA LEU A 280 15.56 -5.04 18.26
C LEU A 280 17.07 -5.16 18.52
N CYS A 281 17.61 -6.37 18.64
CA CYS A 281 19.01 -6.60 19.03
C CYS A 281 20.00 -6.55 17.86
N LEU A 282 19.60 -6.87 16.63
CA LEU A 282 20.53 -6.98 15.49
C LEU A 282 21.02 -5.64 14.93
N HIS A 283 20.58 -4.50 15.47
CA HIS A 283 20.96 -3.16 14.98
C HIS A 283 20.95 -2.10 16.08
N LYS A 284 21.86 -2.22 17.05
CA LYS A 284 22.59 -1.05 17.55
C LYS A 284 23.66 -0.68 16.52
#